data_AF-A0A1H0WML6-F1
#
_entry.id   AF-A0A1H0WML6-F1
#
_cell.length_a   1.000
_cell.length_b   1.000
_cell.length_c   1.000
_cell.angle_alpha   90.00
_cell.angle_beta   90.00
_cell.angle_gamma   90.00
#
_symmetry.space_group_name_H-M   'P 1'
#
loop_
_entity.id
_entity.type
_entity.pdbx_description
1 polymer ?
#
loop_
_entity_poly.entity_id
_entity_poly.type
_entity_poly.pdbx_seq_one_letter_code
_entity_poly.pdbx_strand_id
1 'polypeptide(L)'
;MKKTIFPLLLITLLCGFTKSKSPLTGLWEYRGGLFNGKQDTVSTSYKLQRTYNDLHYEAKVIEKGQKTFIYEKGDYKLQADTCFETQTYCNQPSKLLGKTVKYIYNLSNDTLKLLATLPNGNKIEDHWVKVK
;
A
#
# COMPACT_ATOMS: atom_id res chain seq x y z
N MET A 1 -39.61 -17.01 -35.48
CA MET A 1 -38.80 -17.19 -34.26
C MET A 1 -37.45 -16.48 -34.39
N LYS A 2 -37.37 -15.12 -34.35
CA LYS A 2 -36.09 -14.38 -34.52
C LYS A 2 -36.04 -12.98 -33.85
N LYS A 3 -36.79 -12.73 -32.76
CA LYS A 3 -36.86 -11.38 -32.17
C LYS A 3 -36.62 -11.27 -30.65
N THR A 4 -36.28 -12.36 -29.97
CA THR A 4 -36.08 -12.36 -28.50
C THR A 4 -34.62 -12.42 -28.06
N ILE A 5 -33.65 -12.45 -28.99
CA ILE A 5 -32.22 -12.58 -28.67
C ILE A 5 -31.58 -11.22 -28.31
N PHE A 6 -32.17 -10.10 -28.77
CA PHE A 6 -31.60 -8.76 -28.59
C PHE A 6 -31.58 -8.22 -27.14
N PRO A 7 -32.62 -8.41 -26.30
CA PRO A 7 -32.59 -7.86 -24.93
C PRO A 7 -31.65 -8.62 -23.99
N LEU A 8 -31.31 -9.88 -24.28
CA LEU A 8 -30.44 -10.69 -23.42
C LEU A 8 -28.97 -10.26 -23.52
N LEU A 9 -28.52 -9.77 -24.68
CA LEU A 9 -27.16 -9.29 -24.91
C LEU A 9 -26.88 -7.93 -24.23
N LEU A 10 -27.94 -7.10 -24.07
CA LEU A 10 -27.84 -5.77 -23.49
C LEU A 10 -27.70 -5.82 -21.95
N ILE A 11 -28.29 -6.83 -21.30
CA ILE A 11 -28.22 -7.02 -19.85
C ILE A 11 -26.83 -7.53 -19.42
N THR A 12 -26.19 -8.37 -20.23
CA THR A 12 -24.82 -8.85 -19.95
C THR A 12 -23.75 -7.75 -20.08
N LEU A 13 -24.02 -6.68 -20.82
CA LEU A 13 -23.08 -5.57 -21.01
C LEU A 13 -23.05 -4.59 -19.81
N LEU A 14 -24.08 -4.58 -18.97
CA LEU A 14 -24.25 -3.64 -17.85
C LEU A 14 -23.78 -4.18 -16.49
N CYS A 15 -23.34 -5.44 -16.40
CA CYS A 15 -22.82 -6.04 -15.16
C CYS A 15 -21.30 -5.83 -14.95
N GLY A 16 -20.60 -5.18 -15.89
CA GLY A 16 -19.16 -5.00 -15.80
C GLY A 16 -18.78 -3.71 -15.06
N PHE A 17 -17.94 -3.83 -14.04
CA PHE A 17 -17.18 -2.75 -13.40
C PHE A 17 -17.82 -2.01 -12.22
N THR A 18 -18.17 -2.74 -11.16
CA THR A 18 -18.03 -2.16 -9.82
C THR A 18 -16.54 -1.89 -9.57
N LYS A 19 -16.16 -0.64 -9.29
CA LYS A 19 -14.78 -0.30 -8.89
C LYS A 19 -14.47 -1.06 -7.60
N SER A 20 -13.77 -2.18 -7.72
CA SER A 20 -13.31 -2.93 -6.54
C SER A 20 -12.44 -1.99 -5.71
N LYS A 21 -12.70 -1.93 -4.41
CA LYS A 21 -11.78 -1.28 -3.48
C LYS A 21 -10.40 -1.91 -3.63
N SER A 22 -9.37 -1.10 -3.45
CA SER A 22 -7.99 -1.58 -3.46
C SER A 22 -7.83 -2.69 -2.42
N PRO A 23 -7.18 -3.82 -2.74
CA PRO A 23 -6.91 -4.86 -1.75
C PRO A 23 -5.99 -4.37 -0.61
N LEU A 24 -5.26 -3.27 -0.81
CA LEU A 24 -4.48 -2.63 0.25
C LEU A 24 -5.33 -1.75 1.18
N THR A 25 -6.57 -1.42 0.83
CA THR A 25 -7.42 -0.54 1.65
C THR A 25 -7.54 -1.06 3.08
N GLY A 26 -7.27 -0.19 4.05
CA GLY A 26 -7.29 -0.49 5.47
C GLY A 26 -6.12 0.12 6.24
N LEU A 27 -6.08 -0.19 7.53
CA LEU A 27 -5.01 0.18 8.44
C LEU A 27 -4.04 -0.99 8.59
N TRP A 28 -2.74 -0.71 8.53
CA TRP A 28 -1.67 -1.67 8.60
C TRP A 28 -0.64 -1.23 9.63
N GLU A 29 -0.03 -2.16 10.36
CA GLU A 29 1.03 -1.89 11.33
C GLU A 29 2.33 -2.56 10.86
N TYR A 30 3.42 -1.80 10.85
CA TYR A 30 4.74 -2.30 10.47
C TYR A 30 5.22 -3.35 11.47
N ARG A 31 5.76 -4.45 10.97
CA ARG A 31 6.29 -5.58 11.76
C ARG A 31 7.77 -5.84 11.51
N GLY A 32 8.47 -4.88 10.91
CA GLY A 32 9.85 -5.07 10.47
C GLY A 32 9.92 -5.51 9.02
N GLY A 33 11.10 -5.94 8.60
CA GLY A 33 11.38 -6.23 7.22
C GLY A 33 12.80 -6.72 6.98
N LEU A 34 13.26 -6.60 5.74
CA LEU A 34 14.64 -6.84 5.34
C LEU A 34 15.19 -5.62 4.59
N PHE A 35 16.39 -5.19 4.97
CA PHE A 35 17.17 -4.19 4.25
C PHE A 35 18.46 -4.82 3.73
N ASN A 36 18.61 -4.90 2.41
CA ASN A 36 19.70 -5.62 1.74
C ASN A 36 19.88 -7.06 2.29
N GLY A 37 18.76 -7.73 2.58
CA GLY A 37 18.72 -9.09 3.14
C GLY A 37 19.02 -9.20 4.63
N LYS A 38 19.32 -8.08 5.32
CA LYS A 38 19.50 -8.05 6.78
C LYS A 38 18.19 -7.70 7.46
N GLN A 39 17.90 -8.35 8.58
CA GLN A 39 16.70 -8.10 9.38
C GLN A 39 16.64 -6.62 9.80
N ASP A 40 15.53 -5.96 9.48
CA ASP A 40 15.14 -4.68 10.03
C ASP A 40 14.03 -4.92 11.06
N THR A 41 14.32 -4.70 12.34
CA THR A 41 13.40 -5.00 13.43
C THR A 41 12.48 -3.83 13.70
N VAL A 42 11.22 -4.13 14.03
CA VAL A 42 10.26 -3.10 14.49
C VAL A 42 10.84 -2.34 15.69
N SER A 43 10.63 -1.02 15.71
CA SER A 43 11.02 -0.18 16.85
C SER A 43 10.29 -0.61 18.11
N THR A 44 10.99 -0.58 19.24
CA THR A 44 10.39 -0.77 20.58
C THR A 44 9.86 0.52 21.18
N SER A 45 10.27 1.68 20.64
CA SER A 45 9.88 3.00 21.17
C SER A 45 8.58 3.54 20.57
N TYR A 46 8.20 3.11 19.36
CA TYR A 46 7.00 3.58 18.69
C TYR A 46 6.39 2.51 17.78
N LYS A 47 5.10 2.68 17.47
CA LYS A 47 4.41 1.94 16.41
C LYS A 47 4.37 2.76 15.15
N LEU A 48 4.65 2.14 14.01
CA LEU A 48 4.44 2.72 12.69
C LEU A 48 3.19 2.09 12.09
N GLN A 49 2.19 2.93 11.78
CA GLN A 49 0.97 2.48 11.13
C GLN A 49 0.78 3.19 9.81
N ARG A 50 0.31 2.47 8.79
CA ARG A 50 0.02 2.99 7.46
C ARG A 50 -1.43 2.72 7.10
N THR A 51 -2.16 3.77 6.73
CA THR A 51 -3.53 3.67 6.22
C THR A 51 -3.50 3.83 4.71
N TYR A 52 -4.14 2.91 3.99
CA TYR A 52 -4.41 3.05 2.56
C TYR A 52 -5.91 3.30 2.35
N ASN A 53 -6.25 4.34 1.59
CA ASN A 53 -7.58 4.52 1.02
C ASN A 53 -7.55 4.15 -0.48
N ASP A 54 -8.49 4.61 -1.30
CA ASP A 54 -8.56 4.23 -2.72
C ASP A 54 -7.41 4.81 -3.57
N LEU A 55 -6.77 5.91 -3.14
CA LEU A 55 -5.80 6.67 -3.96
C LEU A 55 -4.53 7.06 -3.19
N HIS A 56 -4.57 7.05 -1.87
CA HIS A 56 -3.54 7.62 -1.01
C HIS A 56 -3.15 6.66 0.09
N TYR A 57 -1.91 6.82 0.55
CA TYR A 57 -1.42 6.23 1.78
C TYR A 57 -0.98 7.32 2.76
N GLU A 58 -1.12 7.04 4.05
CA GLU A 58 -0.65 7.90 5.13
C GLU A 58 -0.06 7.05 6.25
N ALA A 59 1.21 7.29 6.58
CA ALA A 59 1.93 6.65 7.66
C ALA A 59 2.06 7.57 8.87
N LYS A 60 1.81 7.02 10.06
CA LYS A 60 1.86 7.71 11.35
C LYS A 60 2.79 7.00 12.31
N VAL A 61 3.50 7.79 13.10
CA VAL A 61 4.26 7.32 14.25
C VAL A 61 3.42 7.54 15.51
N ILE A 62 3.26 6.47 16.29
CA ILE A 62 2.49 6.44 17.52
C ILE A 62 3.43 6.02 18.65
N GLU A 63 3.78 6.98 19.51
CA GLU A 63 4.63 6.78 20.67
C GLU A 63 3.82 7.00 21.96
N LYS A 64 4.07 6.17 22.99
CA LYS A 64 3.29 6.21 24.23
C LYS A 64 3.53 7.53 24.96
N GLY A 65 2.43 8.25 25.24
CA GLY A 65 2.49 9.53 25.95
C GLY A 65 2.88 10.72 25.07
N GLN A 66 3.09 10.51 23.77
CA GLN A 66 3.38 11.55 22.80
C GLN A 66 2.21 11.76 21.85
N LYS A 67 2.15 12.95 21.22
CA LYS A 67 1.17 13.22 20.18
C LYS A 67 1.56 12.45 18.92
N THR A 68 0.62 11.66 18.40
CA THR A 68 0.75 11.03 17.08
C THR A 68 0.99 12.08 16.00
N PHE A 69 1.93 11.80 15.11
CA PHE A 69 2.23 12.67 13.97
C PHE A 69 2.31 11.87 12.67
N ILE A 70 2.06 12.56 11.56
CA ILE A 70 2.21 12.00 10.21
C ILE A 70 3.70 11.93 9.92
N TYR A 71 4.20 10.73 9.68
CA TYR A 71 5.59 10.52 9.28
C TYR A 71 5.76 10.67 7.78
N GLU A 72 4.85 10.10 7.00
CA GLU A 72 4.91 10.08 5.55
C GLU A 72 3.50 10.01 4.98
N LYS A 73 3.28 10.57 3.79
CA LYS A 73 2.08 10.28 2.98
C LYS A 73 2.39 10.42 1.50
N GLY A 74 1.50 9.87 0.70
CA GLY A 74 1.67 9.88 -0.74
C GLY A 74 0.45 9.36 -1.48
N ASP A 75 0.59 9.36 -2.78
CA ASP A 75 -0.37 8.74 -3.70
C ASP A 75 0.09 7.34 -4.03
N TYR A 76 -0.84 6.45 -4.34
CA TYR A 76 -0.48 5.14 -4.87
C TYR A 76 -1.44 4.65 -5.93
N LYS A 77 -0.94 3.75 -6.77
CA LYS A 77 -1.74 3.01 -7.75
C LYS A 77 -1.31 1.55 -7.79
N LEU A 78 -2.27 0.67 -8.00
CA LEU A 78 -2.02 -0.75 -8.20
C LEU A 78 -2.14 -1.12 -9.68
N GLN A 79 -1.24 -1.97 -10.13
CA GLN A 79 -1.29 -2.59 -11.45
C GLN A 79 -0.82 -4.03 -11.31
N ALA A 80 -1.75 -4.98 -11.48
CA ALA A 80 -1.51 -6.40 -11.20
C ALA A 80 -0.95 -6.62 -9.79
N ASP A 81 0.26 -7.17 -9.68
CA ASP A 81 1.01 -7.46 -8.44
C ASP A 81 1.93 -6.30 -7.99
N THR A 82 1.82 -5.15 -8.63
CA THR A 82 2.71 -4.01 -8.41
C THR A 82 1.96 -2.85 -7.75
N CYS A 83 2.54 -2.28 -6.70
CA CYS A 83 2.14 -1.03 -6.06
C CYS A 83 3.14 0.07 -6.44
N PHE A 84 2.66 1.15 -7.03
CA PHE A 84 3.47 2.33 -7.32
C PHE A 84 3.12 3.41 -6.30
N GLU A 85 4.03 3.73 -5.39
CA GLU A 85 3.84 4.76 -4.37
C GLU A 85 4.66 6.00 -4.73
N THR A 86 4.01 7.16 -4.74
CA THR A 86 4.67 8.47 -4.91
C THR A 86 4.57 9.23 -3.60
N GLN A 87 5.71 9.45 -2.95
CA GLN A 87 5.77 10.18 -1.69
C GLN A 87 5.51 11.68 -1.94
N THR A 88 4.46 12.24 -1.34
CA THR A 88 4.09 13.67 -1.46
C THR A 88 4.48 14.47 -0.23
N TYR A 89 4.72 13.81 0.91
CA TYR A 89 5.19 14.43 2.13
C TYR A 89 5.98 13.43 2.98
N CYS A 90 7.00 13.94 3.68
CA CYS A 90 7.72 13.23 4.72
C CYS A 90 8.12 14.22 5.83
N ASN A 91 7.99 13.81 7.09
CA ASN A 91 8.38 14.59 8.25
C ASN A 91 9.90 14.60 8.48
N GLN A 92 10.65 13.83 7.68
CA GLN A 92 12.11 13.78 7.70
C GLN A 92 12.67 14.05 6.29
N PRO A 93 13.93 14.51 6.17
CA PRO A 93 14.57 14.64 4.86
C PRO A 93 14.55 13.31 4.10
N SER A 94 13.90 13.28 2.94
CA SER A 94 13.72 12.07 2.15
C SER A 94 14.24 12.26 0.73
N LYS A 95 15.03 11.29 0.25
CA LYS A 95 15.49 11.22 -1.14
C LYS A 95 14.41 10.70 -2.11
N LEU A 96 13.27 10.25 -1.56
CA LEU A 96 12.13 9.69 -2.30
C LEU A 96 11.00 10.70 -2.49
N LEU A 97 11.09 11.89 -1.87
CA LEU A 97 10.06 12.92 -2.01
C LEU A 97 9.86 13.29 -3.49
N GLY A 98 8.61 13.25 -3.95
CA GLY A 98 8.23 13.49 -5.35
C GLY A 98 8.59 12.36 -6.32
N LYS A 99 9.15 11.24 -5.85
CA LYS A 99 9.52 10.10 -6.69
C LYS A 99 8.54 8.95 -6.51
N THR A 100 8.29 8.23 -7.59
CA THR A 100 7.52 6.99 -7.56
C THR A 100 8.44 5.80 -7.33
N VAL A 101 8.17 5.03 -6.27
CA VAL A 101 8.82 3.75 -6.00
C VAL A 101 7.91 2.63 -6.46
N LYS A 102 8.49 1.68 -7.20
CA LYS A 102 7.79 0.47 -7.65
C LYS A 102 8.01 -0.64 -6.62
N TYR A 103 6.93 -1.07 -5.97
CA TYR A 103 6.90 -2.21 -5.09
C TYR A 103 6.19 -3.39 -5.76
N ILE A 104 6.74 -4.59 -5.63
CA ILE A 104 5.95 -5.82 -5.77
C ILE A 104 5.24 -6.01 -4.44
N TYR A 105 3.92 -6.19 -4.46
CA TYR A 105 3.16 -6.45 -3.24
C TYR A 105 2.69 -7.90 -3.20
N ASN A 106 2.70 -8.50 -2.01
CA ASN A 106 2.13 -9.81 -1.76
C ASN A 106 1.21 -9.73 -0.54
N LEU A 107 -0.04 -10.15 -0.73
CA LEU A 107 -1.04 -10.26 0.32
C LEU A 107 -1.27 -11.74 0.62
N SER A 108 -1.13 -12.10 1.90
CA SER A 108 -1.47 -13.42 2.41
C SER A 108 -2.08 -13.29 3.79
N ASN A 109 -3.35 -13.69 3.92
CA ASN A 109 -4.17 -13.46 5.11
C ASN A 109 -4.14 -11.97 5.52
N ASP A 110 -3.78 -11.68 6.77
CA ASP A 110 -3.65 -10.33 7.31
C ASP A 110 -2.25 -9.73 7.07
N THR A 111 -1.40 -10.34 6.24
CA THR A 111 -0.03 -9.87 6.00
C THR A 111 0.10 -9.25 4.62
N LEU A 112 0.71 -8.06 4.57
CA LEU A 112 1.15 -7.38 3.37
C LEU A 112 2.68 -7.32 3.37
N LYS A 113 3.30 -7.78 2.29
CA LYS A 113 4.70 -7.56 2.00
C LYS A 113 4.87 -6.58 0.85
N LEU A 114 5.76 -5.61 0.99
CA LEU A 114 6.15 -4.68 -0.07
C LEU A 114 7.63 -4.84 -0.37
N LEU A 115 7.97 -5.21 -1.60
CA LEU A 115 9.35 -5.47 -2.02
C LEU A 115 9.77 -4.46 -3.09
N ALA A 116 10.89 -3.77 -2.89
CA ALA A 116 11.43 -2.84 -3.89
C ALA A 116 12.95 -2.87 -3.96
N THR A 117 13.46 -2.49 -5.13
CA THR A 117 14.85 -2.03 -5.28
C THR A 117 14.82 -0.51 -5.46
N LEU A 118 15.40 0.21 -4.51
CA LEU A 118 15.47 1.66 -4.51
C LEU A 118 16.45 2.15 -5.60
N PRO A 119 16.37 3.43 -6.02
CA PRO A 119 17.25 3.97 -7.07
C PRO A 119 18.75 3.89 -6.77
N ASN A 120 19.14 3.74 -5.50
CA ASN A 120 20.53 3.57 -5.08
C ASN A 120 20.97 2.09 -5.04
N GLY A 121 20.15 1.16 -5.53
CA GLY A 121 20.43 -0.27 -5.56
C GLY A 121 20.07 -1.04 -4.28
N ASN A 122 19.65 -0.34 -3.22
CA ASN A 122 19.26 -1.01 -1.98
C ASN A 122 17.94 -1.77 -2.18
N LYS A 123 17.88 -2.99 -1.65
CA LYS A 123 16.68 -3.83 -1.64
C LYS A 123 15.97 -3.69 -0.30
N ILE A 124 14.67 -3.48 -0.35
CA ILE A 124 13.80 -3.40 0.83
C ILE A 124 12.68 -4.42 0.71
N GLU A 125 12.33 -5.04 1.83
CA GLU A 125 11.14 -5.87 2.01
C GLU A 125 10.46 -5.44 3.31
N ASP A 126 9.33 -4.75 3.21
CA ASP A 126 8.59 -4.30 4.39
C ASP A 126 7.46 -5.29 4.69
N HIS A 127 7.31 -5.68 5.96
CA HIS A 127 6.21 -6.53 6.43
C HIS A 127 5.22 -5.71 7.24
N TRP A 128 3.95 -5.84 6.86
CA TRP A 128 2.85 -5.12 7.46
C TRP A 128 1.77 -6.12 7.84
N VAL A 129 1.11 -5.88 8.97
CA VAL A 129 -0.04 -6.67 9.42
C VAL A 129 -1.27 -5.80 9.51
N LYS A 130 -2.39 -6.26 8.97
CA LYS A 130 -3.66 -5.54 8.98
C LYS A 130 -4.15 -5.37 10.41
N VAL A 131 -4.50 -4.13 10.77
CA VAL A 131 -5.10 -3.80 12.06
C VAL A 131 -6.62 -3.97 11.92
N LYS A 132 -7.21 -4.82 12.76
CA LYS A 132 -8.64 -5.13 12.76
C LYS A 132 -9.48 -3.97 13.29
#